data_AF-A0A816C2V3-F1
#
_entry.id   AF-A0A816C2V3-F1
#
_cell.length_a   1.000
_cell.length_b   1.000
_cell.length_c   1.000
_cell.angle_alpha   90.00
_cell.angle_beta   90.00
_cell.angle_gamma   90.00
#
_symmetry.space_group_name_H-M   'P 1'
#
loop_
_entity.id
_entity.type
_entity.pdbx_description
1 polymer ?
#
loop_
_entity_poly.entity_id
_entity_poly.type
_entity_poly.pdbx_seq_one_letter_code
_entity_poly.pdbx_strand_id
1 'polypeptide(L)'
;MKTLPELKEIVENYKPSVIWSDGDWEAPDTYWNSTGFLAWLYNESPVKDTVVVNDRWGAGIPCHHGGFYTCSDRFNPGHLITHKWENCFTIDKHSWGYIRTSGNVLINVGPTSYGKIPPIYEERLRQMGSWLKVNGEAIYNSVPWKYQNDTINKNVWYTSSKDEQFVYACLLDWQKNTTELVLGAPISSSSTSITLLGSDVGSLSWRLAGASGGIIIELSNIKIYSLASDWAWVFKLQNITPK
;
A
#
# COMPACT_ATOMS: atom_id res chain seq x y z
N MET A 1 -16.34 -2.60 33.71
CA MET A 1 -15.60 -3.44 32.73
C MET A 1 -14.10 -3.28 33.01
N LYS A 2 -13.35 -4.36 33.21
CA LYS A 2 -11.93 -4.32 33.66
C LYS A 2 -10.95 -3.72 32.62
N THR A 3 -11.35 -3.69 31.35
CA THR A 3 -10.48 -3.36 30.21
C THR A 3 -10.21 -1.87 30.03
N LEU A 4 -11.11 -0.98 30.44
CA LEU A 4 -10.96 0.48 30.21
C LEU A 4 -9.74 1.10 30.93
N PRO A 5 -9.48 0.82 32.22
CA PRO A 5 -8.28 1.31 32.88
C PRO A 5 -6.99 0.81 32.21
N GLU A 6 -6.95 -0.45 31.77
CA GLU A 6 -5.80 -1.06 31.09
C GLU A 6 -5.54 -0.39 29.73
N LEU A 7 -6.59 -0.10 28.96
CA LEU A 7 -6.47 0.65 27.70
C LEU A 7 -5.90 2.06 27.91
N LYS A 8 -6.37 2.77 28.94
CA LYS A 8 -5.82 4.09 29.28
C LYS A 8 -4.36 4.00 29.71
N GLU A 9 -4.02 3.02 30.54
CA GLU A 9 -2.64 2.78 30.97
C GLU A 9 -1.69 2.54 29.78
N ILE A 10 -2.10 1.72 28.80
CA ILE A 10 -1.31 1.51 27.58
C ILE A 10 -1.09 2.82 26.83
N VAL A 11 -2.14 3.64 26.69
CA VAL A 11 -2.05 4.93 25.98
C VAL A 11 -1.12 5.90 26.71
N GLU A 12 -1.24 6.01 28.02
CA GLU A 12 -0.40 6.91 28.84
C GLU A 12 1.07 6.50 28.83
N ASN A 13 1.35 5.20 28.96
CA ASN A 13 2.70 4.68 29.09
C ASN A 13 3.44 4.61 27.74
N TYR A 14 2.75 4.19 26.68
CA TYR A 14 3.39 3.88 25.39
C TYR A 14 3.11 4.89 24.29
N LYS A 15 2.12 5.78 24.47
CA LYS A 15 1.77 6.85 23.53
C LYS A 15 1.66 6.35 22.08
N PRO A 16 0.78 5.36 21.81
CA PRO A 16 0.70 4.73 20.50
C PRO A 16 0.16 5.70 19.44
N SER A 17 0.70 5.60 18.22
CA SER A 17 0.16 6.31 17.05
C SER A 17 -1.07 5.61 16.46
N VAL A 18 -1.25 4.31 16.74
CA VAL A 18 -2.38 3.50 16.25
C VAL A 18 -2.91 2.64 17.39
N ILE A 19 -4.23 2.62 17.59
CA ILE A 19 -4.91 1.64 18.42
C ILE A 19 -5.81 0.80 17.52
N TRP A 20 -5.53 -0.50 17.46
CA TRP A 20 -6.23 -1.44 16.61
C TRP A 20 -7.06 -2.38 17.50
N SER A 21 -8.38 -2.27 17.43
CA SER A 21 -9.31 -3.11 18.21
C SER A 21 -9.77 -4.32 17.40
N ASP A 22 -10.12 -5.39 18.11
CA ASP A 22 -10.65 -6.64 17.55
C ASP A 22 -11.86 -7.12 18.37
N GLY A 23 -12.58 -8.13 17.89
CA GLY A 23 -13.72 -8.74 18.60
C GLY A 23 -15.04 -7.99 18.42
N ASP A 24 -15.16 -7.20 17.36
CA ASP A 24 -16.33 -6.39 17.06
C ASP A 24 -17.62 -7.20 16.87
N TRP A 25 -17.53 -8.49 16.52
CA TRP A 25 -18.67 -9.36 16.26
C TRP A 25 -19.42 -9.85 17.52
N GLU A 26 -18.85 -9.74 18.71
CA GLU A 26 -19.43 -10.36 19.92
C GLU A 26 -20.49 -9.51 20.60
N ALA A 27 -20.35 -8.18 20.56
CA ALA A 27 -21.25 -7.26 21.25
C ALA A 27 -21.20 -5.84 20.65
N PRO A 28 -22.25 -5.02 20.83
CA PRO A 28 -22.28 -3.64 20.37
C PRO A 28 -21.27 -2.76 21.11
N ASP A 29 -20.94 -1.61 20.53
CA ASP A 29 -20.04 -0.59 21.09
C ASP A 29 -20.48 -0.10 22.49
N THR A 30 -21.80 -0.08 22.75
CA THR A 30 -22.37 0.29 24.05
C THR A 30 -22.03 -0.71 25.15
N TYR A 31 -21.89 -2.01 24.81
CA TYR A 31 -21.49 -3.02 25.78
C TYR A 31 -20.05 -2.77 26.22
N TRP A 32 -19.15 -2.56 25.26
CA TRP A 32 -17.73 -2.29 25.48
C TRP A 32 -17.43 -0.90 26.07
N ASN A 33 -18.42 0.01 26.03
CA ASN A 33 -18.24 1.43 26.30
C ASN A 33 -17.13 2.05 25.42
N SER A 34 -17.07 1.61 24.15
CA SER A 34 -16.07 2.06 23.18
C SER A 34 -16.13 3.56 22.96
N THR A 35 -17.34 4.12 22.87
CA THR A 35 -17.55 5.57 22.70
C THR A 35 -16.95 6.39 23.83
N GLY A 36 -17.07 5.91 25.08
CA GLY A 36 -16.45 6.57 26.24
C GLY A 36 -14.92 6.55 26.19
N PHE A 37 -14.32 5.42 25.78
CA PHE A 37 -12.87 5.33 25.58
C PHE A 37 -12.40 6.25 24.46
N LEU A 38 -13.04 6.20 23.29
CA LEU A 38 -12.68 7.00 22.12
C LEU A 38 -12.85 8.51 22.39
N ALA A 39 -13.89 8.90 23.12
CA ALA A 39 -14.08 10.29 23.54
C ALA A 39 -12.91 10.77 24.41
N TRP A 40 -12.48 9.98 25.40
CA TRP A 40 -11.30 10.31 26.19
C TRP A 40 -10.02 10.33 25.34
N LEU A 41 -9.86 9.34 24.44
CA LEU A 41 -8.68 9.21 23.58
C LEU A 41 -8.48 10.48 22.73
N TYR A 42 -9.55 10.96 22.11
CA TYR A 42 -9.49 12.10 21.19
C TYR A 42 -9.62 13.48 21.86
N ASN A 43 -10.07 13.56 23.12
CA ASN A 43 -10.20 14.84 23.82
C ASN A 43 -9.09 15.10 24.85
N GLU A 44 -8.67 14.06 25.58
CA GLU A 44 -7.89 14.21 26.82
C GLU A 44 -6.53 13.51 26.79
N SER A 45 -6.39 12.42 26.02
CA SER A 45 -5.18 11.61 26.04
C SER A 45 -3.93 12.37 25.55
N PRO A 46 -2.71 11.93 25.95
CA PRO A 46 -1.46 12.53 25.48
C PRO A 46 -1.20 12.38 23.97
N VAL A 47 -1.99 11.56 23.26
CA VAL A 47 -1.84 11.26 21.83
C VAL A 47 -3.02 11.73 20.99
N LYS A 48 -3.93 12.51 21.58
CA LYS A 48 -5.19 12.95 20.97
C LYS A 48 -5.07 13.58 19.57
N ASP A 49 -3.96 14.27 19.31
CA ASP A 49 -3.73 14.98 18.05
C ASP A 49 -3.12 14.10 16.96
N THR A 50 -2.67 12.88 17.29
CA THR A 50 -1.90 12.02 16.38
C THR A 50 -2.43 10.59 16.24
N VAL A 51 -3.15 10.09 17.25
CA VAL A 51 -3.61 8.70 17.28
C VAL A 51 -4.70 8.43 16.25
N VAL A 52 -4.62 7.28 15.58
CA VAL A 52 -5.69 6.78 14.72
C VAL A 52 -6.21 5.43 15.21
N VAL A 53 -7.48 5.15 14.93
CA VAL A 53 -8.12 3.89 15.28
C VAL A 53 -8.74 3.22 14.06
N ASN A 54 -8.78 1.89 14.04
CA ASN A 54 -9.56 1.15 13.05
C ASN A 54 -11.07 1.23 13.36
N ASP A 55 -11.89 0.49 12.61
CA ASP A 55 -13.35 0.52 12.64
C ASP A 55 -14.00 -0.66 13.38
N ARG A 56 -13.25 -1.39 14.22
CA ARG A 56 -13.72 -2.62 14.88
C ARG A 56 -14.02 -2.43 16.36
N TRP A 57 -14.86 -1.45 16.66
CA TRP A 57 -15.17 -1.06 18.05
C TRP A 57 -16.50 -1.62 18.59
N GLY A 58 -17.19 -2.45 17.80
CA GLY A 58 -18.43 -3.12 18.19
C GLY A 58 -19.25 -3.58 16.99
N ALA A 59 -20.31 -4.35 17.26
CA ALA A 59 -21.15 -4.92 16.21
C ALA A 59 -21.86 -3.81 15.42
N GLY A 60 -21.75 -3.86 14.08
CA GLY A 60 -22.34 -2.86 13.19
C GLY A 60 -21.52 -1.57 13.00
N ILE A 61 -20.31 -1.51 13.59
CA ILE A 61 -19.37 -0.39 13.44
C ILE A 61 -18.44 -0.51 12.21
N PRO A 62 -17.95 -1.71 11.81
CA PRO A 62 -17.05 -1.84 10.67
C PRO A 62 -17.62 -1.22 9.39
N CYS A 63 -16.77 -0.57 8.59
CA CYS A 63 -17.12 0.24 7.42
C CYS A 63 -17.99 1.49 7.66
N HIS A 64 -18.30 1.84 8.91
CA HIS A 64 -19.15 2.99 9.25
C HIS A 64 -18.42 4.06 10.06
N HIS A 65 -17.61 3.66 11.04
CA HIS A 65 -16.91 4.59 11.93
C HIS A 65 -15.48 4.12 12.22
N GLY A 66 -14.51 5.03 12.13
CA GLY A 66 -13.10 4.77 12.44
C GLY A 66 -12.19 5.80 11.79
N GLY A 67 -10.94 5.92 12.25
CA GLY A 67 -9.93 6.72 11.57
C GLY A 67 -9.51 6.11 10.23
N PHE A 68 -9.61 4.78 10.11
CA PHE A 68 -9.48 4.04 8.87
C PHE A 68 -10.33 2.77 8.91
N TYR A 69 -10.71 2.27 7.74
CA TYR A 69 -11.52 1.07 7.61
C TYR A 69 -10.68 -0.19 7.51
N THR A 70 -11.04 -1.19 8.28
CA THR A 70 -10.59 -2.56 8.15
C THR A 70 -11.74 -3.49 7.82
N CYS A 71 -13.01 -3.13 8.07
CA CYS A 71 -14.26 -3.77 7.60
C CYS A 71 -14.46 -5.28 7.88
N SER A 72 -13.49 -6.11 7.51
CA SER A 72 -13.42 -7.56 7.72
C SER A 72 -11.96 -8.01 7.61
N ASP A 73 -11.68 -9.27 7.97
CA ASP A 73 -10.34 -9.80 7.78
C ASP A 73 -9.96 -9.77 6.29
N ARG A 74 -8.72 -9.38 6.00
CA ARG A 74 -8.19 -9.25 4.63
C ARG A 74 -8.98 -8.28 3.74
N PHE A 75 -9.64 -7.29 4.33
CA PHE A 75 -10.48 -6.35 3.61
C PHE A 75 -9.78 -5.71 2.41
N ASN A 76 -10.42 -5.84 1.25
CA ASN A 76 -9.99 -5.21 0.02
C ASN A 76 -11.25 -4.72 -0.70
N PRO A 77 -11.45 -3.40 -0.84
CA PRO A 77 -12.65 -2.87 -1.48
C PRO A 77 -12.73 -3.21 -2.97
N GLY A 78 -11.62 -3.57 -3.62
CA GLY A 78 -11.56 -3.87 -5.05
C GLY A 78 -11.73 -2.66 -5.98
N HIS A 79 -12.03 -1.48 -5.41
CA HIS A 79 -12.11 -0.19 -6.09
C HIS A 79 -11.55 0.91 -5.19
N LEU A 80 -11.33 2.10 -5.77
CA LEU A 80 -10.92 3.27 -4.99
C LEU A 80 -12.06 3.71 -4.08
N ILE A 81 -11.79 3.83 -2.79
CA ILE A 81 -12.72 4.42 -1.82
C ILE A 81 -12.13 5.71 -1.26
N THR A 82 -13.00 6.63 -0.86
CA THR A 82 -12.61 7.96 -0.37
C THR A 82 -12.05 7.91 1.05
N HIS A 83 -12.56 7.01 1.89
CA HIS A 83 -12.08 6.83 3.25
C HIS A 83 -10.76 6.04 3.27
N LYS A 84 -9.86 6.37 4.20
CA LYS A 84 -8.64 5.57 4.42
C LYS A 84 -9.02 4.17 4.88
N TRP A 85 -8.25 3.17 4.43
CA TRP A 85 -8.46 1.79 4.79
C TRP A 85 -7.14 1.02 4.85
N GLU A 86 -7.18 -0.13 5.52
CA GLU A 86 -6.06 -1.02 5.74
C GLU A 86 -6.48 -2.47 5.41
N ASN A 87 -5.55 -3.21 4.81
CA ASN A 87 -5.64 -4.66 4.67
C ASN A 87 -4.68 -5.33 5.66
N CYS A 88 -5.22 -6.17 6.53
CA CYS A 88 -4.44 -7.02 7.41
C CYS A 88 -4.31 -8.42 6.80
N PHE A 89 -3.09 -8.88 6.53
CA PHE A 89 -2.84 -10.25 6.08
C PHE A 89 -1.62 -10.89 6.76
N THR A 90 -1.60 -12.22 6.76
CA THR A 90 -0.52 -13.02 7.33
C THR A 90 0.52 -13.34 6.27
N ILE A 91 1.77 -13.61 6.66
CA ILE A 91 2.83 -13.97 5.71
C ILE A 91 2.83 -15.47 5.31
N ASP A 92 1.97 -16.30 5.91
CA ASP A 92 1.95 -17.75 5.73
C ASP A 92 1.23 -18.22 4.45
N LYS A 93 1.33 -19.52 4.12
CA LYS A 93 0.85 -20.12 2.86
C LYS A 93 -0.65 -19.93 2.59
N HIS A 94 -1.46 -19.63 3.59
CA HIS A 94 -2.89 -19.34 3.42
C HIS A 94 -3.19 -17.86 3.11
N SER A 95 -2.15 -17.05 2.91
CA SER A 95 -2.24 -15.62 2.58
C SER A 95 -1.33 -15.27 1.40
N TRP A 96 -1.87 -15.48 0.20
CA TRP A 96 -1.50 -14.69 -0.97
C TRP A 96 -2.60 -13.65 -1.20
N GLY A 97 -2.61 -12.62 -0.36
CA GLY A 97 -3.45 -11.45 -0.57
C GLY A 97 -2.81 -10.55 -1.62
N TYR A 98 -3.47 -10.36 -2.76
CA TYR A 98 -3.02 -9.43 -3.80
C TYR A 98 -3.70 -8.07 -3.53
N ILE A 99 -2.91 -7.04 -3.28
CA ILE A 99 -3.44 -5.68 -3.04
C ILE A 99 -3.23 -4.84 -4.29
N ARG A 100 -4.34 -4.26 -4.75
CA ARG A 100 -4.51 -3.59 -6.03
C ARG A 100 -4.92 -2.13 -5.85
N THR A 101 -5.30 -1.73 -4.64
CA THR A 101 -5.98 -0.46 -4.41
C THR A 101 -5.32 0.33 -3.29
N SER A 102 -5.63 1.62 -3.20
CA SER A 102 -4.99 2.56 -2.28
C SER A 102 -5.37 2.38 -0.81
N GLY A 103 -4.70 1.45 -0.15
CA GLY A 103 -4.81 1.21 1.28
C GLY A 103 -3.45 0.97 1.90
N ASN A 104 -3.42 0.99 3.23
CA ASN A 104 -2.26 0.54 3.99
C ASN A 104 -2.26 -0.98 4.09
N VAL A 105 -1.07 -1.53 4.34
CA VAL A 105 -0.85 -2.95 4.50
C VAL A 105 -0.25 -3.22 5.87
N LEU A 106 -0.96 -4.01 6.68
CA LEU A 106 -0.45 -4.52 7.95
C LEU A 106 -0.14 -6.01 7.79
N ILE A 107 1.14 -6.36 7.94
CA ILE A 107 1.62 -7.74 7.77
C ILE A 107 1.85 -8.36 9.15
N ASN A 108 1.08 -9.41 9.46
CA ASN A 108 1.26 -10.17 10.69
C ASN A 108 2.42 -11.17 10.58
N VAL A 109 3.25 -11.23 11.61
CA VAL A 109 4.37 -12.17 11.76
C VAL A 109 4.17 -12.93 13.06
N GLY A 110 4.03 -14.25 12.98
CA GLY A 110 3.90 -15.12 14.16
C GLY A 110 5.25 -15.61 14.65
N PRO A 111 5.76 -15.19 15.82
CA PRO A 111 6.93 -15.79 16.42
C PRO A 111 6.66 -17.24 16.85
N THR A 112 7.72 -18.03 16.97
CA THR A 112 7.67 -19.33 17.65
C THR A 112 7.33 -19.15 19.13
N SER A 113 6.94 -20.23 19.81
CA SER A 113 6.68 -20.23 21.27
C SER A 113 7.88 -19.77 22.12
N TYR A 114 9.09 -19.79 21.56
CA TYR A 114 10.32 -19.29 22.17
C TYR A 114 10.62 -17.81 21.84
N GLY A 115 9.68 -17.09 21.22
CA GLY A 115 9.83 -15.68 20.85
C GLY A 115 10.72 -15.42 19.63
N LYS A 116 11.13 -16.45 18.88
CA LYS A 116 11.96 -16.29 17.67
C LYS A 116 11.12 -16.17 16.41
N ILE A 117 11.50 -15.27 15.49
CA ILE A 117 10.92 -15.20 14.15
C ILE A 117 11.41 -16.41 13.33
N PRO A 118 10.52 -17.20 12.71
CA PRO A 118 10.91 -18.26 11.79
C PRO A 118 11.79 -17.75 10.64
N PRO A 119 12.86 -18.47 10.25
CA PRO A 119 13.78 -18.02 9.20
C PRO A 119 13.10 -17.69 7.87
N ILE A 120 12.03 -18.40 7.52
CA ILE A 120 11.25 -18.13 6.31
C ILE A 120 10.58 -16.74 6.34
N TYR A 121 10.10 -16.28 7.51
CA TYR A 121 9.52 -14.95 7.63
C TYR A 121 10.60 -13.88 7.58
N GLU A 122 11.74 -14.12 8.24
CA GLU A 122 12.89 -13.23 8.15
C GLU A 122 13.36 -13.04 6.70
N GLU A 123 13.53 -14.14 5.95
CA GLU A 123 13.94 -14.09 4.55
C GLU A 123 13.00 -13.22 3.71
N ARG A 124 11.68 -13.42 3.84
CA ARG A 124 10.66 -12.66 3.09
C ARG A 124 10.64 -11.19 3.47
N LEU A 125 10.74 -10.86 4.76
CA LEU A 125 10.80 -9.48 5.24
C LEU A 125 12.07 -8.78 4.74
N ARG A 126 13.22 -9.47 4.73
CA ARG A 126 14.47 -8.94 4.18
C ARG A 126 14.38 -8.70 2.67
N GLN A 127 13.80 -9.63 1.93
CA GLN A 127 13.55 -9.49 0.49
C GLN A 127 12.66 -8.27 0.19
N MET A 128 11.55 -8.14 0.92
CA MET A 128 10.67 -6.99 0.81
C MET A 128 11.38 -5.67 1.17
N GLY A 129 12.19 -5.66 2.24
CA GLY A 129 13.00 -4.52 2.63
C GLY A 129 14.02 -4.11 1.57
N SER A 130 14.70 -5.07 0.94
CA SER A 130 15.61 -4.82 -0.19
C SER A 130 14.88 -4.20 -1.39
N TRP A 131 13.69 -4.71 -1.71
CA TRP A 131 12.87 -4.15 -2.79
C TRP A 131 12.41 -2.72 -2.49
N LEU A 132 11.91 -2.48 -1.27
CA LEU A 132 11.45 -1.15 -0.82
C LEU A 132 12.60 -0.14 -0.70
N LYS A 133 13.84 -0.59 -0.46
CA LYS A 133 15.00 0.30 -0.47
C LYS A 133 15.25 0.92 -1.85
N VAL A 134 14.92 0.19 -2.92
CA VAL A 134 15.09 0.64 -4.30
C VAL A 134 13.85 1.37 -4.80
N ASN A 135 12.67 0.80 -4.56
CA ASN A 135 11.40 1.22 -5.17
C ASN A 135 10.50 1.99 -4.20
N GLY A 136 10.97 2.29 -2.99
CA GLY A 136 10.18 2.82 -1.90
C GLY A 136 9.54 4.17 -2.18
N GLU A 137 10.12 5.00 -3.06
CA GLU A 137 9.49 6.29 -3.42
C GLU A 137 8.15 6.13 -4.15
N ALA A 138 7.88 4.98 -4.77
CA ALA A 138 6.59 4.68 -5.40
C ALA A 138 5.52 4.21 -4.38
N ILE A 139 5.93 3.86 -3.16
CA ILE A 139 5.06 3.31 -2.11
C ILE A 139 4.92 4.31 -0.96
N TYR A 140 6.02 4.75 -0.38
CA TYR A 140 6.02 5.69 0.73
C TYR A 140 5.67 7.09 0.24
N ASN A 141 4.74 7.75 0.95
CA ASN A 141 4.25 9.08 0.59
C ASN A 141 3.67 9.19 -0.82
N SER A 142 3.29 8.08 -1.46
CA SER A 142 2.53 8.09 -2.70
C SER A 142 1.03 8.18 -2.42
N VAL A 143 0.27 8.47 -3.46
CA VAL A 143 -1.19 8.54 -3.49
C VAL A 143 -1.71 7.70 -4.66
N PRO A 144 -2.95 7.19 -4.60
CA PRO A 144 -3.57 6.58 -5.78
C PRO A 144 -3.55 7.55 -6.96
N TRP A 145 -3.12 7.04 -8.11
CA TRP A 145 -3.32 7.75 -9.36
C TRP A 145 -4.74 7.51 -9.89
N LYS A 146 -5.23 8.38 -10.78
CA LYS A 146 -6.60 8.32 -11.34
C LYS A 146 -6.94 6.93 -11.92
N TYR A 147 -5.97 6.30 -12.58
CA TYR A 147 -6.06 4.91 -13.01
C TYR A 147 -5.13 4.06 -12.15
N GLN A 148 -5.66 3.14 -11.34
CA GLN A 148 -4.83 2.27 -10.49
C GLN A 148 -4.22 1.10 -11.26
N ASN A 149 -4.93 0.56 -12.25
CA ASN A 149 -4.44 -0.49 -13.14
C ASN A 149 -4.38 0.06 -14.57
N ASP A 150 -3.39 -0.37 -15.34
CA ASP A 150 -3.30 -0.02 -16.74
C ASP A 150 -4.44 -0.63 -17.58
N THR A 151 -4.86 0.12 -18.59
CA THR A 151 -5.97 -0.28 -19.46
C THR A 151 -5.57 -1.33 -20.49
N ILE A 152 -4.27 -1.49 -20.77
CA ILE A 152 -3.72 -2.46 -21.72
C ILE A 152 -2.97 -3.56 -20.95
N ASN A 153 -2.00 -3.19 -20.12
CA ASN A 153 -1.18 -4.15 -19.39
C ASN A 153 -1.67 -4.37 -17.95
N LYS A 154 -2.47 -5.41 -17.74
CA LYS A 154 -3.07 -5.75 -16.43
C LYS A 154 -2.06 -6.05 -15.30
N ASN A 155 -0.78 -6.22 -15.65
CA ASN A 155 0.31 -6.42 -14.69
C ASN A 155 1.00 -5.11 -14.27
N VAL A 156 0.51 -3.95 -14.75
CA VAL A 156 1.02 -2.63 -14.39
C VAL A 156 0.03 -1.91 -13.48
N TRP A 157 0.53 -1.49 -12.33
CA TRP A 157 -0.22 -0.71 -11.34
C TRP A 157 0.40 0.66 -11.16
N TYR A 158 -0.42 1.67 -10.89
CA TYR A 158 0.05 3.04 -10.77
C TYR A 158 -0.14 3.62 -9.37
N THR A 159 0.88 4.36 -8.96
CA THR A 159 0.80 5.34 -7.87
C THR A 159 1.31 6.69 -8.38
N SER A 160 1.03 7.75 -7.64
CA SER A 160 1.52 9.10 -7.94
C SER A 160 2.23 9.68 -6.73
N SER A 161 3.21 10.55 -6.95
CA SER A 161 3.72 11.40 -5.88
C SER A 161 2.61 12.35 -5.40
N LYS A 162 2.66 12.74 -4.12
CA LYS A 162 1.68 13.66 -3.49
C LYS A 162 1.57 15.02 -4.18
N ASP A 163 2.66 15.49 -4.77
CA ASP A 163 2.75 16.74 -5.52
C ASP A 163 2.40 16.57 -7.01
N GLU A 164 1.97 15.38 -7.42
CA GLU A 164 1.56 15.01 -8.78
C GLU A 164 2.66 15.23 -9.85
N GLN A 165 3.92 15.39 -9.44
CA GLN A 165 5.05 15.53 -10.37
C GLN A 165 5.45 14.21 -11.05
N PHE A 166 5.27 13.09 -10.34
CA PHE A 166 5.68 11.77 -10.79
C PHE A 166 4.54 10.78 -10.72
N VAL A 167 4.45 9.95 -11.76
CA VAL A 167 3.62 8.76 -11.75
C VAL A 167 4.53 7.55 -11.83
N TYR A 168 4.28 6.57 -10.97
CA TYR A 168 5.06 5.36 -10.86
C TYR A 168 4.29 4.19 -11.45
N ALA A 169 4.79 3.60 -12.52
CA ALA A 169 4.23 2.40 -13.13
C ALA A 169 4.96 1.16 -12.58
N CYS A 170 4.30 0.42 -11.72
CA CYS A 170 4.79 -0.79 -11.08
C CYS A 170 4.45 -2.01 -11.93
N LEU A 171 5.44 -2.55 -12.65
CA LEU A 171 5.34 -3.77 -13.43
C LEU A 171 5.59 -4.98 -12.52
N LEU A 172 4.61 -5.88 -12.43
CA LEU A 172 4.65 -7.02 -11.51
C LEU A 172 5.17 -8.31 -12.15
N ASP A 173 5.38 -8.31 -13.46
CA ASP A 173 5.94 -9.44 -14.19
C ASP A 173 6.78 -8.93 -15.37
N TRP A 174 8.07 -9.28 -15.39
CA TRP A 174 8.95 -8.85 -16.47
C TRP A 174 8.67 -9.66 -17.72
N GLN A 175 8.26 -8.98 -18.79
CA GLN A 175 7.92 -9.62 -20.06
C GLN A 175 9.17 -10.03 -20.84
N LYS A 176 9.81 -11.14 -20.45
CA LYS A 176 11.11 -11.64 -20.98
C LYS A 176 11.14 -11.86 -22.50
N ASN A 177 9.99 -12.10 -23.12
CA ASN A 177 9.87 -12.36 -24.56
C ASN A 177 9.55 -11.10 -25.38
N THR A 178 9.57 -9.92 -24.74
CA THR A 178 9.23 -8.65 -25.37
C THR A 178 10.33 -7.64 -25.14
N THR A 179 10.56 -6.78 -26.12
CA THR A 179 11.48 -5.64 -26.01
C THR A 179 10.73 -4.35 -25.68
N GLU A 180 9.44 -4.43 -25.37
CA GLU A 180 8.56 -3.27 -25.28
C GLU A 180 7.55 -3.44 -24.14
N LEU A 181 7.37 -2.38 -23.36
CA LEU A 181 6.30 -2.27 -22.36
C LEU A 181 5.24 -1.29 -22.88
N VAL A 182 4.02 -1.77 -23.06
CA VAL A 182 2.89 -0.96 -23.51
C VAL A 182 2.05 -0.51 -22.32
N LEU A 183 1.87 0.79 -22.18
CA LEU A 183 1.06 1.46 -21.16
C LEU A 183 -0.10 2.19 -21.84
N GLY A 184 -1.34 1.88 -21.48
CA GLY A 184 -2.53 2.47 -22.10
C GLY A 184 -3.12 3.67 -21.36
N ALA A 185 -2.92 3.77 -20.04
CA ALA A 185 -3.50 4.83 -19.22
C ALA A 185 -2.76 6.19 -19.30
N PRO A 186 -1.41 6.24 -19.41
CA PRO A 186 -0.66 7.49 -19.54
C PRO A 186 -0.88 8.20 -20.89
N ILE A 187 -1.10 9.52 -20.82
CA ILE A 187 -0.93 10.44 -21.95
C ILE A 187 0.40 11.17 -21.75
N SER A 188 1.29 11.05 -22.74
CA SER A 188 2.57 11.74 -22.76
C SER A 188 2.49 13.11 -23.45
N SER A 189 3.47 13.95 -23.13
CA SER A 189 3.76 15.22 -23.77
C SER A 189 5.15 15.19 -24.42
N SER A 190 5.50 16.23 -25.17
CA SER A 190 6.86 16.38 -25.74
C SER A 190 7.96 16.48 -24.67
N SER A 191 7.60 16.74 -23.42
CA SER A 191 8.51 16.86 -22.27
C SER A 191 8.55 15.61 -21.39
N THR A 192 7.83 14.54 -21.76
CA THR A 192 7.76 13.31 -20.95
C THR A 192 9.11 12.63 -20.87
N SER A 193 9.53 12.36 -19.63
CA SER A 193 10.73 11.58 -19.32
C SER A 193 10.33 10.34 -18.54
N ILE A 194 11.01 9.22 -18.83
CA ILE A 194 10.75 7.93 -18.23
C ILE A 194 12.08 7.35 -17.78
N THR A 195 12.15 6.91 -16.54
CA THR A 195 13.33 6.26 -15.95
C THR A 195 12.91 4.97 -15.25
N LEU A 196 13.86 4.07 -14.99
CA LEU A 196 13.66 2.85 -14.23
C LEU A 196 14.37 2.97 -12.88
N LEU A 197 13.64 2.79 -11.78
CA LEU A 197 14.24 2.86 -10.44
C LEU A 197 15.23 1.70 -10.24
N GLY A 198 16.37 2.01 -9.60
CA GLY A 198 17.43 1.04 -9.36
C GLY A 198 18.19 0.60 -10.62
N SER A 199 18.17 1.41 -11.68
CA SER A 199 18.88 1.16 -12.93
C SER A 199 19.79 2.33 -13.31
N ASP A 200 20.97 2.01 -13.85
CA ASP A 200 21.94 3.00 -14.34
C ASP A 200 21.71 3.40 -15.82
N VAL A 201 20.68 2.87 -16.47
CA VAL A 201 20.41 3.08 -17.91
C VAL A 201 19.99 4.53 -18.22
N GLY A 202 19.62 5.31 -17.21
CA GLY A 202 19.21 6.70 -17.37
C GLY A 202 17.78 6.82 -17.95
N SER A 203 17.55 7.81 -18.82
CA SER A 203 16.24 8.01 -19.46
C SER A 203 16.00 6.96 -20.55
N LEU A 204 14.81 6.37 -20.52
CA LEU A 204 14.38 5.33 -21.46
C LEU A 204 13.73 5.93 -22.71
N SER A 205 14.03 5.34 -23.85
CA SER A 205 13.35 5.64 -25.12
C SER A 205 11.89 5.19 -25.06
N TRP A 206 11.00 6.02 -25.58
CA TRP A 206 9.58 5.70 -25.67
C TRP A 206 8.95 6.32 -26.91
N ARG A 207 7.79 5.78 -27.31
CA ARG A 207 6.97 6.31 -28.41
C ARG A 207 5.48 6.25 -28.07
N LEU A 208 4.65 6.96 -28.81
CA LEU A 208 3.20 6.90 -28.66
C LEU A 208 2.67 5.53 -29.10
N ALA A 209 1.75 4.95 -28.30
CA ALA A 209 1.09 3.69 -28.64
C ALA A 209 0.04 3.86 -29.77
N GLY A 210 -0.58 5.05 -29.87
CA GLY A 210 -1.50 5.38 -30.94
C GLY A 210 -2.06 6.81 -30.83
N ALA A 211 -2.95 7.18 -31.76
CA ALA A 211 -3.54 8.53 -31.84
C ALA A 211 -4.43 8.89 -30.62
N SER A 212 -4.87 7.90 -29.85
CA SER A 212 -5.73 8.08 -28.66
C SER A 212 -4.96 8.08 -27.33
N GLY A 213 -3.63 8.24 -27.37
CA GLY A 213 -2.74 8.20 -26.20
C GLY A 213 -2.08 6.85 -25.98
N GLY A 214 -1.46 6.68 -24.80
CA GLY A 214 -0.66 5.51 -24.45
C GLY A 214 0.82 5.65 -24.82
N ILE A 215 1.66 4.93 -24.11
CA ILE A 215 3.12 4.99 -24.20
C ILE A 215 3.65 3.57 -24.43
N ILE A 216 4.57 3.42 -25.38
CA ILE A 216 5.38 2.22 -25.55
C ILE A 216 6.80 2.55 -25.11
N ILE A 217 7.28 1.89 -24.08
CA ILE A 217 8.64 2.04 -23.54
C ILE A 217 9.52 0.95 -24.13
N GLU A 218 10.69 1.32 -24.64
CA GLU A 218 11.66 0.37 -25.17
C GLU A 218 12.53 -0.22 -24.04
N LEU A 219 12.55 -1.55 -23.94
CA LEU A 219 13.26 -2.31 -22.92
C LEU A 219 14.57 -2.92 -23.41
N SER A 220 14.89 -2.81 -24.71
CA SER A 220 16.05 -3.45 -25.35
C SER A 220 17.39 -3.09 -24.70
N ASN A 221 17.50 -1.87 -24.17
CA ASN A 221 18.71 -1.37 -23.51
C ASN A 221 18.81 -1.78 -22.02
N ILE A 222 17.81 -2.47 -21.48
CA ILE A 222 17.75 -2.85 -20.08
C ILE A 222 18.31 -4.27 -19.91
N LYS A 223 19.44 -4.37 -19.21
CA LYS A 223 20.03 -5.65 -18.84
C LYS A 223 19.31 -6.18 -17.59
N ILE A 224 18.39 -7.12 -17.75
CA ILE A 224 17.57 -7.64 -16.64
C ILE A 224 18.41 -8.15 -15.45
N TYR A 225 19.56 -8.78 -15.74
CA TYR A 225 20.47 -9.33 -14.73
C TYR A 225 21.23 -8.26 -13.94
N SER A 226 21.18 -6.99 -14.35
CA SER A 226 21.76 -5.87 -13.61
C SER A 226 20.71 -5.07 -12.84
N LEU A 227 19.44 -5.50 -12.85
CA LEU A 227 18.38 -4.81 -12.11
C LEU A 227 18.48 -5.15 -10.63
N ALA A 228 18.28 -4.14 -9.78
CA ALA A 228 18.33 -4.29 -8.33
C ALA A 228 17.10 -5.00 -7.73
N SER A 229 16.19 -5.51 -8.56
CA SER A 229 14.90 -6.08 -8.16
C SER A 229 14.55 -7.34 -8.95
N ASP A 230 14.08 -8.37 -8.23
CA ASP A 230 13.70 -9.67 -8.78
C ASP A 230 12.19 -9.90 -8.88
N TRP A 231 11.37 -9.07 -8.22
CA TRP A 231 9.92 -9.33 -8.05
C TRP A 231 9.02 -8.36 -8.81
N ALA A 232 9.39 -7.07 -8.84
CA ALA A 232 8.61 -6.03 -9.50
C ALA A 232 9.53 -4.85 -9.87
N TRP A 233 9.18 -4.13 -10.93
CA TRP A 233 10.01 -3.05 -11.47
C TRP A 233 9.20 -1.77 -11.59
N VAL A 234 9.78 -0.66 -11.18
CA VAL A 234 9.06 0.62 -11.13
C VAL A 234 9.63 1.59 -12.15
N PHE A 235 8.82 1.94 -13.12
CA PHE A 235 9.11 3.02 -14.06
C PHE A 235 8.60 4.32 -13.44
N LYS A 236 9.47 5.33 -13.37
CA LYS A 236 9.13 6.68 -12.92
C LYS A 236 8.89 7.56 -14.15
N LEU A 237 7.66 8.02 -14.30
CA LEU A 237 7.20 8.84 -15.41
C LEU A 237 7.01 10.28 -14.91
N GLN A 238 7.50 11.25 -15.69
CA GLN A 238 7.35 12.68 -15.42
C GLN A 238 6.65 13.37 -16.59
N ASN A 239 5.91 14.45 -16.31
CA ASN A 239 5.15 15.23 -17.29
C ASN A 239 4.16 14.38 -18.09
N ILE A 240 3.39 13.55 -17.36
CA ILE A 240 2.29 12.75 -17.92
C ILE A 240 0.96 13.17 -17.31
N THR A 241 -0.11 12.97 -18.06
CA THR A 241 -1.49 13.15 -17.58
C THR A 241 -2.26 11.86 -17.75
N PRO A 242 -3.27 11.58 -16.91
CA PRO A 242 -4.14 10.42 -17.12
C PRO A 242 -5.04 10.66 -18.34
N LYS A 243 -5.43 9.57 -19.01
CA LYS A 243 -6.44 9.59 -20.08
C LYS A 243 -7.84 10.06 -19.63
#